data_AF-A0A965ZC56-F1
#
_entry.id   AF-A0A965ZC56-F1
#
_cell.length_a   1.000
_cell.length_b   1.000
_cell.length_c   1.000
_cell.angle_alpha   90.00
_cell.angle_beta   90.00
_cell.angle_gamma   90.00
#
_symmetry.space_group_name_H-M   'P 1'
#
loop_
_entity.id
_entity.type
_entity.pdbx_description
1 polymer ?
#
loop_
_entity_poly.entity_id
_entity_poly.type
_entity_poly.pdbx_seq_one_letter_code
_entity_poly.pdbx_strand_id
1 'polypeptide(L)'
;MTAATGIRIKWFSIFNYHSMAPSKEQLISKLRQDMLRWEGFRPPLPGAGHNLGLGPIAAAFPGSVFPTGAIHEFISSSPEDTAASGGFIVGLVQKLLNNGGACLWVSYTRRIYPPALKLFGVDPDRVIFVDVPLQKDLLWVTEEALKCEGVAALICETQSLNFTESQRLQLAVEKSQVTGFILRKDVKKANTTACMTRWQIRTVRSQLRTGMPGVGHPRWQVELLKVRNGKPGSWTVEWKKQSFQTVIIPQTIQPSRRYA
;
A
#
# COMPACT_ATOMS: atom_id res chain seq x y z
N MET A 1 70.37 -44.59 37.32
CA MET A 1 69.57 -45.66 36.67
C MET A 1 68.34 -45.83 37.56
N THR A 2 67.08 -45.59 37.22
CA THR A 2 66.41 -45.41 35.91
C THR A 2 65.00 -44.82 36.18
N ALA A 3 64.61 -43.83 35.37
CA ALA A 3 63.28 -43.31 35.00
C ALA A 3 62.08 -43.32 35.98
N ALA A 4 61.63 -42.11 36.31
CA ALA A 4 60.32 -41.79 36.86
C ALA A 4 59.18 -41.99 35.83
N THR A 5 58.06 -42.57 36.28
CA THR A 5 56.83 -42.71 35.49
C THR A 5 55.80 -41.68 35.96
N GLY A 6 55.74 -40.53 35.27
CA GLY A 6 54.79 -39.45 35.53
C GLY A 6 53.45 -39.65 34.80
N ILE A 7 52.36 -39.47 35.55
CA ILE A 7 50.96 -39.56 35.12
C ILE A 7 50.63 -38.47 34.09
N ARG A 8 50.14 -38.86 32.90
CA ARG A 8 49.63 -37.95 31.86
C ARG A 8 48.22 -37.47 32.20
N ILE A 9 48.09 -36.21 32.61
CA ILE A 9 46.80 -35.50 32.71
C ILE A 9 46.40 -35.04 31.30
N LYS A 10 45.26 -35.53 30.79
CA LYS A 10 44.65 -35.05 29.55
C LYS A 10 44.07 -33.65 29.78
N TRP A 11 44.64 -32.64 29.14
CA TRP A 11 44.02 -31.32 29.02
C TRP A 11 42.79 -31.42 28.11
N PHE A 12 41.62 -31.08 28.66
CA PHE A 12 40.38 -30.89 27.91
C PHE A 12 40.55 -29.69 26.96
N SER A 13 40.27 -29.91 25.67
CA SER A 13 40.24 -28.85 24.66
C SER A 13 39.04 -27.95 24.93
N ILE A 14 39.30 -26.68 25.26
CA ILE A 14 38.27 -25.65 25.37
C ILE A 14 37.77 -25.35 23.96
N PHE A 15 36.49 -25.63 23.71
CA PHE A 15 35.78 -25.23 22.50
C PHE A 15 35.92 -23.72 22.30
N ASN A 16 36.62 -23.31 21.24
CA ASN A 16 36.55 -21.93 20.73
C ASN A 16 35.12 -21.68 20.24
N TYR A 17 34.29 -21.06 21.07
CA TYR A 17 33.10 -20.34 20.60
C TYR A 17 33.58 -19.07 19.88
N HIS A 18 33.95 -19.21 18.61
CA HIS A 18 34.06 -18.07 17.71
C HIS A 18 32.62 -17.62 17.41
N SER A 19 32.10 -16.68 18.19
CA SER A 19 30.91 -15.94 17.77
C SER A 19 31.30 -15.18 16.50
N MET A 20 30.87 -15.69 15.34
CA MET A 20 31.00 -14.96 14.08
C MET A 20 30.28 -13.63 14.25
N ALA A 21 31.04 -12.55 14.45
CA ALA A 21 30.49 -11.21 14.40
C ALA A 21 29.81 -11.04 13.03
N PRO A 22 28.58 -10.51 12.98
CA PRO A 22 27.88 -10.33 11.72
C PRO A 22 28.76 -9.52 10.77
N SER A 23 28.82 -9.93 9.50
CA SER A 23 29.61 -9.21 8.50
C SER A 23 29.15 -7.75 8.43
N LYS A 24 30.02 -6.84 8.00
CA LYS A 24 29.66 -5.42 7.86
C LYS A 24 28.40 -5.22 7.01
N GLU A 25 28.20 -6.07 6.00
CA GLU A 25 27.01 -6.09 5.14
C GLU A 25 25.76 -6.55 5.89
N GLN A 26 25.87 -7.59 6.73
CA GLN A 26 24.79 -8.03 7.62
C GLN A 26 24.43 -6.94 8.64
N LEU A 27 25.43 -6.23 9.18
CA LEU A 27 25.23 -5.12 10.11
C LEU A 27 24.53 -3.94 9.45
N ILE A 28 24.97 -3.54 8.25
CA ILE A 28 24.34 -2.47 7.45
C ILE A 28 22.91 -2.85 7.07
N SER A 29 22.67 -4.10 6.65
CA SER A 29 21.33 -4.59 6.32
C SER A 29 20.39 -4.54 7.53
N LYS A 30 20.88 -4.99 8.69
CA LYS A 30 20.15 -4.93 9.96
C LYS A 30 19.83 -3.49 10.36
N LEU A 31 20.80 -2.59 10.32
CA LEU A 31 20.60 -1.17 10.62
C LEU A 31 19.59 -0.50 9.67
N ARG A 32 19.61 -0.86 8.38
CA ARG A 32 18.59 -0.41 7.42
C ARG A 32 17.20 -0.93 7.80
N GLN A 33 17.09 -2.21 8.19
CA GLN A 33 15.82 -2.78 8.66
C GLN A 33 15.31 -2.09 9.93
N ASP A 34 16.19 -1.78 10.88
CA ASP A 34 15.85 -1.10 12.13
C ASP A 34 15.40 0.35 11.87
N MET A 35 16.08 1.06 10.96
CA MET A 35 15.67 2.40 10.51
C MET A 35 14.28 2.39 9.87
N LEU A 36 14.02 1.42 8.98
CA LEU A 36 12.69 1.24 8.37
C LEU A 36 11.60 1.05 9.43
N ARG A 37 11.87 0.27 10.49
CA ARG A 37 10.93 0.04 11.60
C ARG A 37 10.63 1.32 12.39
N TRP A 38 11.64 2.12 12.68
CA TRP A 38 11.45 3.42 13.35
C TRP A 38 10.71 4.42 12.46
N GLU A 39 10.84 4.25 11.15
CA GLU A 39 10.10 5.00 10.16
C GLU A 39 8.71 4.44 9.87
N GLY A 40 8.17 3.60 10.75
CA GLY A 40 6.80 3.06 10.64
C GLY A 40 6.63 1.98 9.58
N PHE A 41 7.69 1.55 8.89
CA PHE A 41 7.67 0.38 8.03
C PHE A 41 7.97 -0.87 8.85
N ARG A 42 6.93 -1.63 9.21
CA ARG A 42 7.10 -3.00 9.68
C ARG A 42 7.11 -3.94 8.47
N PRO A 43 8.25 -4.58 8.12
CA PRO A 43 8.22 -5.63 7.11
C PRO A 43 7.23 -6.71 7.56
N PRO A 44 6.45 -7.31 6.65
CA PRO A 44 5.57 -8.42 7.00
C PRO A 44 6.38 -9.54 7.67
N LEU A 45 5.72 -10.32 8.54
CA LEU A 45 6.32 -11.54 9.08
C LEU A 45 6.90 -12.40 7.93
N PRO A 46 8.06 -13.06 8.10
CA PRO A 46 8.61 -13.93 7.07
C PRO A 46 7.56 -14.97 6.63
N GLY A 47 7.20 -14.98 5.34
CA GLY A 47 6.12 -15.81 4.78
C GLY A 47 4.77 -15.10 4.60
N ALA A 48 4.57 -13.92 5.19
CA ALA A 48 3.40 -13.06 5.01
C ALA A 48 3.60 -12.02 3.90
N GLY A 49 4.29 -12.39 2.81
CA GLY A 49 4.43 -11.52 1.63
C GLY A 49 3.07 -11.31 0.98
N HIS A 50 2.35 -10.26 1.39
CA HIS A 50 1.05 -9.91 0.82
C HIS A 50 1.25 -9.34 -0.58
N ASN A 51 1.30 -10.22 -1.56
CA ASN A 51 1.25 -9.82 -2.96
C ASN A 51 -0.14 -9.23 -3.24
N LEU A 52 -0.26 -7.89 -3.17
CA LEU A 52 -1.50 -7.19 -3.52
C LEU A 52 -1.78 -7.18 -5.03
N GLY A 53 -1.06 -7.98 -5.83
CA GLY A 53 -1.23 -8.08 -7.27
C GLY A 53 -0.84 -6.79 -7.99
N LEU A 54 0.07 -6.00 -7.41
CA LEU A 54 0.53 -4.70 -7.93
C LEU A 54 1.56 -4.83 -9.07
N GLY A 55 2.02 -6.05 -9.36
CA GLY A 55 2.97 -6.31 -10.46
C GLY A 55 4.24 -5.43 -10.35
N PRO A 56 4.68 -4.80 -11.45
CA PRO A 56 5.85 -3.90 -11.46
C PRO A 56 5.78 -2.73 -10.46
N ILE A 57 4.58 -2.30 -10.05
CA ILE A 57 4.41 -1.22 -9.07
C ILE A 57 5.00 -1.63 -7.71
N ALA A 58 5.00 -2.93 -7.39
CA ALA A 58 5.52 -3.43 -6.12
C ALA A 58 6.99 -3.00 -5.89
N ALA A 59 7.80 -2.92 -6.95
CA ALA A 59 9.20 -2.51 -6.87
C ALA A 59 9.42 -1.06 -6.38
N ALA A 60 8.37 -0.24 -6.35
CA ALA A 60 8.40 1.10 -5.81
C ALA A 60 8.48 1.13 -4.28
N PHE A 61 8.07 0.06 -3.59
CA PHE A 61 8.05 -0.01 -2.13
C PHE A 61 9.34 -0.60 -1.55
N PRO A 62 9.66 -0.29 -0.28
CA PRO A 62 10.75 -0.96 0.43
C PRO A 62 10.55 -2.48 0.41
N GLY A 63 11.57 -3.23 0.01
CA GLY A 63 11.50 -4.69 -0.06
C GLY A 63 10.54 -5.24 -1.12
N SER A 64 10.04 -4.40 -2.04
CA SER A 64 9.01 -4.75 -3.03
C SER A 64 7.68 -5.23 -2.43
N VAL A 65 7.34 -4.76 -1.22
CA VAL A 65 6.10 -5.14 -0.53
C VAL A 65 5.28 -3.89 -0.21
N PHE A 66 3.99 -3.93 -0.53
CA PHE A 66 3.07 -2.86 -0.17
C PHE A 66 2.98 -2.76 1.37
N PRO A 67 3.22 -1.58 1.97
CA PRO A 67 3.10 -1.42 3.42
C PRO A 67 1.65 -1.59 3.86
N THR A 68 1.36 -2.50 4.78
CA THR A 68 0.03 -2.64 5.42
C THR A 68 0.08 -2.09 6.85
N GLY A 69 -1.08 -1.84 7.47
CA GLY A 69 -1.13 -1.20 8.80
C GLY A 69 -0.64 0.25 8.78
N ALA A 70 -0.93 0.94 7.69
CA ALA A 70 -0.41 2.26 7.34
C ALA A 70 -1.51 3.13 6.73
N ILE A 71 -1.29 4.46 6.71
CA ILE A 71 -2.15 5.41 5.99
C ILE A 71 -1.64 5.61 4.55
N HIS A 72 -2.50 5.29 3.59
CA HIS A 72 -2.31 5.56 2.17
C HIS A 72 -3.28 6.64 1.71
N GLU A 73 -2.75 7.70 1.14
CA GLU A 73 -3.52 8.85 0.68
C GLU A 73 -3.75 8.76 -0.83
N PHE A 74 -4.97 9.03 -1.28
CA PHE A 74 -5.34 9.16 -2.68
C PHE A 74 -5.84 10.57 -2.90
N ILE A 75 -5.22 11.31 -3.81
CA ILE A 75 -5.67 12.65 -4.18
C ILE A 75 -6.40 12.59 -5.52
N SER A 76 -7.52 13.29 -5.60
CA SER A 76 -8.29 13.46 -6.81
C SER A 76 -8.63 14.93 -7.01
N SER A 77 -8.66 15.36 -8.27
CA SER A 77 -9.00 16.74 -8.65
C SER A 77 -10.35 16.83 -9.36
N SER A 78 -10.96 15.68 -9.69
CA SER A 78 -12.27 15.60 -10.33
C SER A 78 -13.08 14.39 -9.83
N PRO A 79 -14.41 14.35 -10.09
CA PRO A 79 -15.24 13.18 -9.78
C PRO A 79 -14.81 11.90 -10.50
N GLU A 80 -14.30 11.99 -11.73
CA GLU A 80 -13.81 10.84 -12.51
C GLU A 80 -12.56 10.24 -11.87
N ASP A 81 -11.62 11.08 -11.44
CA ASP A 81 -10.43 10.67 -10.70
C ASP A 81 -10.79 10.08 -9.33
N THR A 82 -11.85 10.60 -8.69
CA THR A 82 -12.39 10.04 -7.43
C THR A 82 -12.90 8.62 -7.65
N ALA A 83 -13.68 8.40 -8.71
CA ALA A 83 -14.19 7.07 -9.07
C ALA A 83 -13.06 6.11 -9.47
N ALA A 84 -12.07 6.59 -10.22
CA ALA A 84 -10.87 5.83 -10.57
C ALA A 84 -10.08 5.39 -9.33
N SER A 85 -9.86 6.33 -8.40
CA SER A 85 -9.20 6.07 -7.13
C SER A 85 -9.97 5.05 -6.30
N GLY A 86 -11.30 5.18 -6.22
CA GLY A 86 -12.17 4.20 -5.56
C GLY A 86 -12.00 2.80 -6.13
N GLY A 87 -12.06 2.63 -7.45
CA GLY A 87 -11.85 1.32 -8.10
C GLY A 87 -10.47 0.72 -7.83
N PHE A 88 -9.42 1.55 -7.87
CA PHE A 88 -8.06 1.11 -7.55
C PHE A 88 -7.92 0.70 -6.08
N ILE A 89 -8.47 1.48 -5.14
CA ILE A 89 -8.48 1.15 -3.71
C ILE A 89 -9.20 -0.19 -3.48
N VAL A 90 -10.36 -0.40 -4.10
CA VAL A 90 -11.14 -1.65 -3.93
C VAL A 90 -10.35 -2.85 -4.45
N GLY A 91 -9.61 -2.71 -5.55
CA GLY A 91 -8.71 -3.76 -6.03
C GLY A 91 -7.60 -4.12 -5.03
N LEU A 92 -7.11 -3.16 -4.23
CA LEU A 92 -6.18 -3.43 -3.12
C LEU A 92 -6.91 -4.10 -1.94
N VAL A 93 -8.07 -3.57 -1.56
CA VAL A 93 -8.90 -4.09 -0.47
C VAL A 93 -9.30 -5.55 -0.70
N GLN A 94 -9.57 -5.93 -1.95
CA GLN A 94 -9.84 -7.32 -2.33
C GLN A 94 -8.79 -8.29 -1.79
N LYS A 95 -7.50 -7.93 -1.91
CA LYS A 95 -6.39 -8.77 -1.44
C LYS A 95 -6.25 -8.74 0.07
N LEU A 96 -6.52 -7.59 0.70
CA LEU A 96 -6.49 -7.45 2.16
C LEU A 96 -7.58 -8.30 2.84
N LEU A 97 -8.78 -8.35 2.25
CA LEU A 97 -9.92 -9.12 2.76
C LEU A 97 -9.76 -10.65 2.66
N ASN A 98 -8.81 -11.15 1.86
CA ASN A 98 -8.50 -12.59 1.80
C ASN A 98 -7.97 -13.14 3.13
N ASN A 99 -7.41 -12.26 3.97
CA ASN A 99 -6.90 -12.62 5.29
C ASN A 99 -8.00 -12.56 6.38
N GLY A 100 -9.26 -12.39 5.99
CA GLY A 100 -10.39 -12.19 6.89
C GLY A 100 -10.69 -10.72 7.17
N GLY A 101 -11.59 -10.49 8.12
CA GLY A 101 -12.04 -9.16 8.52
C GLY A 101 -13.00 -8.47 7.54
N ALA A 102 -13.48 -7.30 7.94
CA ALA A 102 -14.37 -6.45 7.14
C ALA A 102 -13.63 -5.21 6.62
N CYS A 103 -14.21 -4.55 5.60
CA CYS A 103 -13.80 -3.22 5.19
C CYS A 103 -14.83 -2.19 5.68
N LEU A 104 -14.37 -1.08 6.23
CA LEU A 104 -15.22 0.07 6.55
C LEU A 104 -15.11 1.13 5.45
N TRP A 105 -16.22 1.60 4.94
CA TRP A 105 -16.27 2.73 4.01
C TRP A 105 -16.96 3.92 4.68
N VAL A 106 -16.17 4.85 5.18
CA VAL A 106 -16.62 6.03 5.91
C VAL A 106 -16.73 7.21 4.96
N SER A 107 -17.93 7.78 4.84
CA SER A 107 -18.16 8.94 3.98
C SER A 107 -19.20 9.87 4.58
N TYR A 108 -19.11 11.16 4.28
CA TYR A 108 -20.16 12.14 4.59
C TYR A 108 -21.09 12.40 3.39
N THR A 109 -20.78 11.78 2.24
CA THR A 109 -21.55 11.87 1.00
C THR A 109 -21.55 10.50 0.33
N ARG A 110 -22.67 9.77 0.40
CA ARG A 110 -22.80 8.40 -0.12
C ARG A 110 -22.86 8.38 -1.65
N ARG A 111 -21.70 8.47 -2.30
CA ARG A 111 -21.57 8.44 -3.77
C ARG A 111 -21.14 7.09 -4.33
N ILE A 112 -20.63 6.20 -3.49
CA ILE A 112 -20.23 4.85 -3.90
C ILE A 112 -21.47 4.04 -4.28
N TYR A 113 -21.41 3.31 -5.40
CA TYR A 113 -22.41 2.33 -5.80
C TYR A 113 -21.92 0.93 -5.39
N PRO A 114 -22.42 0.34 -4.28
CA PRO A 114 -21.86 -0.90 -3.73
C PRO A 114 -21.77 -2.05 -4.74
N PRO A 115 -22.75 -2.31 -5.62
CA PRO A 115 -22.63 -3.39 -6.60
C PRO A 115 -21.42 -3.26 -7.54
N ALA A 116 -20.89 -2.06 -7.79
CA ALA A 116 -19.68 -1.87 -8.58
C ALA A 116 -18.43 -2.50 -7.95
N LEU A 117 -18.42 -2.73 -6.64
CA LEU A 117 -17.30 -3.36 -5.94
C LEU A 117 -17.01 -4.78 -6.44
N LYS A 118 -18.05 -5.48 -6.93
CA LYS A 118 -17.93 -6.82 -7.51
C LYS A 118 -17.02 -6.85 -8.74
N LEU A 119 -16.94 -5.74 -9.50
CA LEU A 119 -16.02 -5.60 -10.65
C LEU A 119 -14.55 -5.77 -10.21
N PHE A 120 -14.25 -5.37 -8.98
CA PHE A 120 -12.93 -5.44 -8.37
C PHE A 120 -12.78 -6.63 -7.41
N GLY A 121 -13.73 -7.57 -7.42
CA GLY A 121 -13.66 -8.81 -6.65
C GLY A 121 -13.98 -8.67 -5.17
N VAL A 122 -14.61 -7.56 -4.75
CA VAL A 122 -15.10 -7.38 -3.38
C VAL A 122 -16.62 -7.57 -3.36
N ASP A 123 -17.09 -8.47 -2.50
CA ASP A 123 -18.51 -8.59 -2.21
C ASP A 123 -18.97 -7.41 -1.35
N PRO A 124 -20.04 -6.67 -1.72
CA PRO A 124 -20.58 -5.59 -0.91
C PRO A 124 -20.88 -5.98 0.54
N ASP A 125 -21.22 -7.24 0.82
CA ASP A 125 -21.53 -7.73 2.17
C ASP A 125 -20.28 -7.77 3.08
N ARG A 126 -19.08 -7.68 2.49
CA ARG A 126 -17.81 -7.54 3.22
C ARG A 126 -17.48 -6.08 3.56
N VAL A 127 -18.32 -5.13 3.16
CA VAL A 127 -18.11 -3.69 3.34
C VAL A 127 -19.23 -3.11 4.20
N ILE A 128 -18.85 -2.54 5.35
CA ILE A 128 -19.74 -1.78 6.22
C ILE A 128 -19.66 -0.32 5.79
N PHE A 129 -20.76 0.21 5.27
CA PHE A 129 -20.87 1.61 4.86
C PHE A 129 -21.29 2.47 6.06
N VAL A 130 -20.45 3.45 6.41
CA VAL A 130 -20.68 4.37 7.52
C VAL A 130 -20.96 5.75 6.95
N ASP A 131 -22.24 6.14 6.99
CA ASP A 131 -22.71 7.45 6.55
C ASP A 131 -22.63 8.45 7.71
N VAL A 132 -21.66 9.37 7.64
CA VAL A 132 -21.42 10.39 8.68
C VAL A 132 -22.22 11.65 8.36
N PRO A 133 -23.17 12.08 9.21
CA PRO A 133 -24.04 13.23 8.90
C PRO A 133 -23.30 14.56 8.73
N LEU A 134 -22.23 14.78 9.51
CA LEU A 134 -21.49 16.04 9.54
C LEU A 134 -20.04 15.81 9.13
N GLN A 135 -19.55 16.63 8.19
CA GLN A 135 -18.17 16.54 7.69
C GLN A 135 -17.12 16.70 8.80
N LYS A 136 -17.40 17.51 9.82
CA LYS A 136 -16.47 17.73 10.96
C LYS A 136 -16.22 16.47 11.80
N ASP A 137 -17.18 15.54 11.83
CA ASP A 137 -17.09 14.32 12.64
C ASP A 137 -16.40 13.19 11.87
N LEU A 138 -16.24 13.33 10.55
CA LEU A 138 -15.73 12.31 9.66
C LEU A 138 -14.35 11.76 10.09
N LEU A 139 -13.40 12.64 10.39
CA LEU A 139 -12.04 12.22 10.77
C LEU A 139 -12.00 11.59 12.15
N TRP A 140 -12.86 12.04 13.07
CA TRP A 140 -13.01 11.42 14.38
C TRP A 140 -13.59 10.00 14.25
N VAL A 141 -14.69 9.83 13.49
CA VAL A 141 -15.28 8.51 13.19
C VAL A 141 -14.24 7.60 12.52
N THR A 142 -13.47 8.14 11.58
CA THR A 142 -12.39 7.42 10.89
C THR A 142 -11.35 6.90 11.88
N GLU A 143 -10.91 7.74 12.82
CA GLU A 143 -9.94 7.34 13.83
C GLU A 143 -10.46 6.24 14.76
N GLU A 144 -11.71 6.35 15.24
CA GLU A 144 -12.30 5.32 16.09
C GLU A 144 -12.47 4.00 15.33
N ALA A 145 -12.91 4.08 14.07
CA ALA A 145 -13.04 2.92 13.19
C ALA A 145 -11.69 2.24 12.89
N LEU A 146 -10.58 3.00 12.82
CA LEU A 146 -9.24 2.44 12.70
C LEU A 146 -8.80 1.66 13.94
N LYS A 147 -9.44 1.82 15.10
CA LYS A 147 -9.12 1.10 16.35
C LYS A 147 -9.89 -0.21 16.49
N CYS A 148 -10.89 -0.45 15.65
CA CYS A 148 -11.73 -1.63 15.75
C CYS A 148 -10.98 -2.92 15.35
N GLU A 149 -11.08 -3.94 16.20
CA GLU A 149 -10.63 -5.29 15.87
C GLU A 149 -11.50 -5.91 14.77
N GLY A 150 -10.93 -6.80 13.96
CA GLY A 150 -11.64 -7.44 12.85
C GLY A 150 -11.83 -6.57 11.61
N VAL A 151 -11.36 -5.32 11.61
CA VAL A 151 -11.28 -4.48 10.41
C VAL A 151 -9.95 -4.75 9.70
N ALA A 152 -10.01 -5.16 8.43
CA ALA A 152 -8.80 -5.37 7.62
C ALA A 152 -8.37 -4.09 6.90
N ALA A 153 -9.35 -3.31 6.44
CA ALA A 153 -9.13 -2.09 5.69
C ALA A 153 -10.20 -1.03 6.00
N LEU A 154 -9.81 0.23 5.97
CA LEU A 154 -10.74 1.34 6.08
C LEU A 154 -10.54 2.30 4.91
N ILE A 155 -11.64 2.78 4.34
CA ILE A 155 -11.68 3.81 3.31
C ILE A 155 -12.40 5.02 3.89
N CYS A 156 -11.78 6.19 3.85
CA CYS A 156 -12.39 7.46 4.26
C CYS A 156 -12.38 8.45 3.11
N GLU A 157 -13.56 8.98 2.76
CA GLU A 157 -13.70 10.04 1.77
C GLU A 157 -13.81 11.42 2.42
N THR A 158 -12.78 12.26 2.25
CA THR A 158 -12.73 13.63 2.81
C THR A 158 -12.33 14.64 1.74
N GLN A 159 -12.53 15.94 1.99
CA GLN A 159 -11.98 17.03 1.15
C GLN A 159 -10.66 17.57 1.73
N SER A 160 -10.56 17.62 3.05
CA SER A 160 -9.42 18.19 3.77
C SER A 160 -8.83 17.18 4.73
N LEU A 161 -7.51 17.26 4.89
CA LEU A 161 -6.75 16.56 5.91
C LEU A 161 -5.51 17.39 6.20
N ASN A 162 -5.39 17.89 7.43
CA ASN A 162 -4.20 18.62 7.86
C ASN A 162 -3.11 17.68 8.40
N PHE A 163 -1.94 18.24 8.70
CA PHE A 163 -0.80 17.44 9.15
C PHE A 163 -1.07 16.74 10.50
N THR A 164 -1.61 17.46 11.49
CA THR A 164 -1.91 16.93 12.83
C THR A 164 -2.94 15.80 12.76
N GLU A 165 -4.02 15.98 12.00
CA GLU A 165 -5.03 14.94 11.76
C GLU A 165 -4.40 13.72 11.09
N SER A 166 -3.57 13.92 10.06
CA SER A 166 -2.90 12.81 9.37
C SER A 166 -1.95 12.04 10.29
N GLN A 167 -1.25 12.73 11.20
CA GLN A 167 -0.37 12.10 12.17
C GLN A 167 -1.17 11.29 13.20
N ARG A 168 -2.31 11.81 13.65
CA ARG A 168 -3.22 11.10 14.56
C ARG A 168 -3.75 9.81 13.94
N LEU A 169 -4.16 9.84 12.66
CA LEU A 169 -4.57 8.64 11.93
C LEU A 169 -3.42 7.64 11.75
N GLN A 170 -2.20 8.13 11.46
CA GLN A 170 -1.01 7.28 11.34
C GLN A 170 -0.68 6.56 12.66
N LEU A 171 -0.81 7.25 13.80
CA LEU A 171 -0.64 6.63 15.13
C LEU A 171 -1.72 5.60 15.45
N ALA A 172 -2.96 5.79 14.96
CA ALA A 172 -4.03 4.82 15.14
C ALA A 172 -3.73 3.50 14.41
N VAL A 173 -3.33 3.56 13.13
CA VAL A 173 -2.98 2.36 12.34
C VAL A 173 -1.74 1.64 12.83
N GLU A 174 -0.77 2.36 13.39
CA GLU A 174 0.43 1.74 13.98
C GLU A 174 0.09 0.84 15.18
N LYS A 175 -0.97 1.18 15.92
CA LYS A 175 -1.46 0.38 17.05
C LYS A 175 -2.36 -0.76 16.59
N SER A 176 -3.32 -0.50 15.71
CA SER A 176 -4.34 -1.48 15.32
C SER A 176 -3.96 -2.40 14.16
N GLN A 177 -2.96 -2.03 13.37
CA GLN A 177 -2.56 -2.69 12.11
C GLN A 177 -3.63 -2.68 11.01
N VAL A 178 -4.71 -1.89 11.17
CA VAL A 178 -5.70 -1.65 10.10
C VAL A 178 -5.05 -0.84 8.98
N THR A 179 -5.25 -1.25 7.72
CA THR A 179 -4.76 -0.47 6.58
C THR A 179 -5.76 0.63 6.21
N GLY A 180 -5.36 1.90 6.32
CA GLY A 180 -6.24 3.04 6.07
C GLY A 180 -6.00 3.67 4.70
N PHE A 181 -7.07 3.90 3.95
CA PHE A 181 -7.09 4.59 2.67
C PHE A 181 -7.86 5.91 2.81
N ILE A 182 -7.18 7.04 2.66
CA ILE A 182 -7.81 8.36 2.72
C ILE A 182 -7.95 8.89 1.30
N LEU A 183 -9.18 8.88 0.77
CA LEU A 183 -9.52 9.45 -0.52
C LEU A 183 -9.89 10.93 -0.35
N ARG A 184 -8.96 11.79 -0.74
CA ARG A 184 -9.11 13.24 -0.70
C ARG A 184 -9.67 13.76 -2.03
N LYS A 185 -10.85 14.36 -1.94
CA LYS A 185 -11.62 14.91 -3.06
C LYS A 185 -11.29 16.38 -3.30
N ASP A 186 -11.40 16.82 -4.55
CA ASP A 186 -11.28 18.22 -4.99
C ASP A 186 -9.94 18.89 -4.60
N VAL A 187 -8.86 18.12 -4.57
CA VAL A 187 -7.53 18.60 -4.19
C VAL A 187 -6.92 19.39 -5.33
N LYS A 188 -6.82 20.71 -5.16
CA LYS A 188 -6.11 21.62 -6.09
C LYS A 188 -4.61 21.69 -5.82
N LYS A 189 -4.20 21.61 -4.55
CA LYS A 189 -2.81 21.64 -4.12
C LYS A 189 -2.62 20.68 -2.95
N ALA A 190 -1.66 19.78 -3.09
CA ALA A 190 -1.33 18.85 -2.02
C ALA A 190 -0.56 19.56 -0.90
N ASN A 191 -1.01 19.38 0.34
CA ASN A 191 -0.29 19.77 1.55
C ASN A 191 0.55 18.61 2.10
N THR A 192 1.43 18.91 3.06
CA THR A 192 2.22 17.90 3.76
C THR A 192 1.33 17.12 4.74
N THR A 193 1.44 15.79 4.70
CA THR A 193 0.76 14.85 5.61
C THR A 193 1.74 13.76 6.05
N ALA A 194 1.38 13.03 7.11
CA ALA A 194 2.13 11.91 7.66
C ALA A 194 1.89 10.57 6.90
N CYS A 195 1.26 10.59 5.73
CA CYS A 195 0.92 9.37 4.98
C CYS A 195 2.17 8.56 4.55
N MET A 196 2.03 7.23 4.55
CA MET A 196 3.06 6.30 4.06
C MET A 196 3.21 6.36 2.55
N THR A 197 2.09 6.45 1.83
CA THR A 197 2.09 6.68 0.39
C THR A 197 1.05 7.71 -0.02
N ARG A 198 1.31 8.39 -1.13
CA ARG A 198 0.34 9.27 -1.80
C ARG A 198 0.22 8.89 -3.25
N TRP A 199 -1.01 8.68 -3.69
CA TRP A 199 -1.37 8.26 -5.04
C TRP A 199 -2.20 9.31 -5.74
N GLN A 200 -2.05 9.38 -7.06
CA GLN A 200 -3.00 10.03 -7.96
C GLN A 200 -3.38 9.03 -9.04
N ILE A 201 -4.68 8.77 -9.17
CA ILE A 201 -5.22 7.79 -10.11
C ILE A 201 -6.11 8.54 -11.09
N ARG A 202 -5.78 8.47 -12.38
CA ARG A 202 -6.57 9.10 -13.45
C ARG A 202 -7.06 8.05 -14.43
N THR A 203 -8.25 8.23 -14.98
CA THR A 203 -8.77 7.31 -16.00
C THR A 203 -7.98 7.40 -17.30
N VAL A 204 -7.71 6.26 -17.94
CA VAL A 204 -7.14 6.19 -19.29
C VAL A 204 -8.05 5.34 -20.16
N ARG A 205 -8.08 5.63 -21.48
CA ARG A 205 -8.90 4.88 -22.43
C ARG A 205 -8.60 3.38 -22.37
N SER A 206 -9.64 2.57 -22.21
CA SER A 206 -9.53 1.11 -22.26
C SER A 206 -9.34 0.61 -23.69
N GLN A 207 -8.70 -0.55 -23.83
CA GLN A 207 -8.59 -1.21 -25.13
C GLN A 207 -9.84 -2.05 -25.39
N LEU A 208 -10.50 -1.77 -26.51
CA LEU A 208 -11.63 -2.56 -26.96
C LEU A 208 -11.17 -3.96 -27.35
N ARG A 209 -12.06 -4.94 -27.13
CA ARG A 209 -11.87 -6.27 -27.70
C ARG A 209 -12.16 -6.17 -29.20
N THR A 210 -11.26 -6.70 -30.02
CA THR A 210 -11.39 -6.69 -31.48
C THR A 210 -12.75 -7.24 -31.90
N GLY A 211 -13.48 -6.49 -32.74
CA GLY A 211 -14.78 -6.91 -33.27
C GLY A 211 -15.97 -6.78 -32.31
N MET A 212 -15.79 -6.25 -31.09
CA MET A 212 -16.90 -6.03 -30.15
C MET A 212 -17.09 -4.54 -29.83
N PRO A 213 -18.34 -4.03 -29.89
CA PRO A 213 -18.66 -2.71 -29.36
C PRO A 213 -18.60 -2.72 -27.82
N GLY A 214 -18.45 -1.54 -27.20
CA GLY A 214 -18.52 -1.37 -25.75
C GLY A 214 -17.28 -0.74 -25.15
N VAL A 215 -16.95 -1.12 -23.91
CA VAL A 215 -15.76 -0.67 -23.18
C VAL A 215 -14.88 -1.86 -22.82
N GLY A 216 -13.56 -1.66 -22.88
CA GLY A 216 -12.59 -2.65 -22.42
C GLY A 216 -12.50 -2.75 -20.91
N HIS A 217 -11.48 -3.44 -20.44
CA HIS A 217 -11.12 -3.49 -19.02
C HIS A 217 -10.76 -2.08 -18.49
N PRO A 218 -11.12 -1.74 -17.23
CA PRO A 218 -10.73 -0.46 -16.65
C PRO A 218 -9.23 -0.23 -16.74
N ARG A 219 -8.82 0.96 -17.19
CA ARG A 219 -7.42 1.38 -17.25
C ARG A 219 -7.22 2.70 -16.56
N TRP A 220 -6.08 2.83 -15.91
CA TRP A 220 -5.71 4.04 -15.19
C TRP A 220 -4.25 4.42 -15.45
N GLN A 221 -4.00 5.72 -15.39
CA GLN A 221 -2.68 6.23 -15.08
C GLN A 221 -2.54 6.27 -13.56
N VAL A 222 -1.59 5.50 -13.04
CA VAL A 222 -1.30 5.36 -11.62
C VAL A 222 -0.01 6.09 -11.33
N GLU A 223 -0.08 7.17 -10.57
CA GLU A 223 1.07 7.94 -10.12
C GLU A 223 1.25 7.75 -8.61
N LEU A 224 2.38 7.17 -8.21
CA LEU A 224 2.81 7.14 -6.82
C LEU A 224 3.65 8.39 -6.57
N LEU A 225 3.03 9.42 -6.01
CA LEU A 225 3.63 10.74 -5.80
C LEU A 225 4.56 10.77 -4.58
N LYS A 226 4.26 9.95 -3.57
CA LYS A 226 5.06 9.83 -2.35
C LYS A 226 5.06 8.38 -1.89
N VAL A 227 6.21 7.90 -1.44
CA VAL A 227 6.35 6.64 -0.71
C VAL A 227 7.50 6.81 0.28
N ARG A 228 7.26 6.49 1.56
CA ARG A 228 8.33 6.50 2.56
C ARG A 228 9.29 5.34 2.29
N ASN A 229 10.59 5.64 2.22
CA ASN A 229 11.67 4.67 1.99
C ASN A 229 11.60 3.87 0.67
N GLY A 230 10.73 4.30 -0.23
CA GLY A 230 10.59 3.73 -1.57
C GLY A 230 10.97 4.75 -2.64
N LYS A 231 10.62 4.44 -3.88
CA LYS A 231 10.80 5.33 -5.02
C LYS A 231 9.46 5.63 -5.69
N PRO A 232 9.02 6.90 -5.74
CA PRO A 232 7.90 7.34 -6.56
C PRO A 232 7.98 6.83 -8.01
N GLY A 233 6.85 6.74 -8.69
CA GLY A 233 6.79 6.22 -10.06
C GLY A 233 5.44 6.42 -10.71
N SER A 234 5.36 6.07 -11.99
CA SER A 234 4.18 6.26 -12.82
C SER A 234 3.99 5.09 -13.78
N TRP A 235 2.77 4.56 -13.86
CA TRP A 235 2.44 3.37 -14.64
C TRP A 235 1.06 3.50 -15.26
N THR A 236 0.89 2.98 -16.48
CA THR A 236 -0.45 2.66 -16.98
C THR A 236 -0.82 1.25 -16.54
N VAL A 237 -1.99 1.11 -15.93
CA VAL A 237 -2.45 -0.15 -15.32
C VAL A 237 -3.81 -0.51 -15.86
N GLU A 238 -4.02 -1.78 -16.17
CA GLU A 238 -5.32 -2.39 -16.51
C GLU A 238 -5.78 -3.32 -15.39
N TRP A 239 -7.06 -3.25 -15.03
CA TRP A 239 -7.69 -4.21 -14.13
C TRP A 239 -8.26 -5.39 -14.92
N LYS A 240 -7.62 -6.57 -14.78
CA LYS A 240 -8.00 -7.76 -15.53
C LYS A 240 -7.76 -9.01 -14.68
N LYS A 241 -8.74 -9.93 -14.67
CA LYS A 241 -8.69 -11.18 -13.89
C LYS A 241 -8.40 -10.94 -12.39
N GLN A 242 -9.02 -9.92 -11.80
CA GLN A 242 -8.86 -9.56 -10.38
C GLN A 242 -7.41 -9.26 -9.96
N SER A 243 -6.63 -8.65 -10.87
CA SER A 243 -5.28 -8.17 -10.60
C SER A 243 -4.95 -6.92 -11.41
N PHE A 244 -3.96 -6.17 -10.93
CA PHE A 244 -3.39 -5.03 -11.64
C PHE A 244 -2.33 -5.52 -12.63
N GLN A 245 -2.49 -5.17 -13.90
CA GLN A 245 -1.56 -5.53 -14.96
C GLN A 245 -1.00 -4.25 -15.58
N THR A 246 0.31 -4.04 -15.49
CA THR A 246 0.94 -2.88 -16.14
C THR A 246 0.90 -3.04 -17.65
N VAL A 247 0.37 -2.03 -18.33
CA VAL A 247 0.32 -1.97 -19.78
C VAL A 247 1.59 -1.26 -20.25
N ILE A 248 2.39 -1.95 -21.05
CA ILE A 248 3.46 -1.30 -21.80
C ILE A 248 2.81 -0.67 -23.03
N ILE A 249 2.61 0.64 -23.01
CA ILE A 249 2.19 1.36 -24.21
C ILE A 249 3.44 1.56 -25.07
N PRO A 250 3.56 0.95 -26.26
CA PRO A 250 4.66 1.28 -27.15
C PRO A 250 4.58 2.76 -27.49
N GLN A 251 5.64 3.51 -27.18
CA GLN A 251 5.74 4.92 -27.56
C GLN A 251 5.64 5.00 -29.08
N THR A 252 4.55 5.56 -29.58
CA THR A 252 4.46 5.90 -31.00
C THR A 252 5.40 7.08 -31.21
N ILE A 253 6.58 6.82 -31.79
CA ILE A 253 7.48 7.88 -32.25
C ILE A 253 6.68 8.69 -33.27
N GLN A 254 6.20 9.86 -32.88
CA GLN A 254 5.53 10.77 -33.78
C GLN A 254 6.63 11.34 -34.69
N PRO A 255 6.62 11.07 -36.02
CA PRO A 255 7.61 11.64 -36.90
C PRO A 255 7.49 13.16 -36.81
N SER A 256 8.63 13.81 -36.51
CA SER A 256 8.75 15.25 -36.45
C SER A 256 8.21 15.83 -37.77
N ARG A 257 7.07 16.52 -37.68
CA ARG A 257 6.58 17.34 -38.79
C ARG A 257 7.63 18.43 -39.01
N ARG A 258 8.53 18.19 -39.98
CA ARG A 258 9.35 19.25 -40.57
C ARG A 258 8.39 20.18 -41.30
N TYR A 259 8.20 21.38 -40.77
CA TYR A 259 7.66 22.47 -41.57
C TYR A 259 8.73 22.82 -42.61
N ALA A 260 8.33 22.77 -43.88
CA ALA A 260 9.07 23.32 -45.01
C ALA A 260 8.77 24.81 -45.14
#